data_AF-A0A1T4XTP1-F1
#
_entry.id   AF-A0A1T4XTP1-F1
#
_cell.length_a   1.000
_cell.length_b   1.000
_cell.length_c   1.000
_cell.angle_alpha   90.00
_cell.angle_beta   90.00
_cell.angle_gamma   90.00
#
_symmetry.space_group_name_H-M   'P 1'
#
loop_
_entity.id
_entity.type
_entity.pdbx_description
1 polymer ?
#
loop_
_entity_poly.entity_id
_entity_poly.type
_entity_poly.pdbx_seq_one_letter_code
_entity_poly.pdbx_strand_id
1 'polypeptide(L)'
;MEKRKSPNAFIVVLPGEIIEIPQNSDKSWLTLFYSLPRELAEKWKPAYDLPRCPYEVLRMDKYDHIVCDDMFKLQNMRINI
;
A
#
# COMPACT_ATOMS: atom_id res chain seq x y z
N MET A 1 9.33 -27.53 15.23
CA MET A 1 9.16 -26.07 15.35
C MET A 1 7.95 -25.69 14.53
N GLU A 2 6.95 -25.04 15.13
CA GLU A 2 5.80 -24.55 14.37
C GLU A 2 6.23 -23.34 13.54
N LYS A 3 5.99 -23.37 12.22
CA LYS A 3 6.18 -22.19 11.38
C LYS A 3 5.10 -21.18 11.76
N ARG A 4 5.47 -20.17 12.56
CA ARG A 4 4.64 -18.98 12.77
C ARG A 4 4.21 -18.48 11.39
N LYS A 5 2.92 -18.57 11.07
CA LYS A 5 2.38 -17.99 9.84
C LYS A 5 2.67 -16.49 9.90
N SER A 6 3.34 -15.95 8.89
CA SER A 6 3.39 -14.50 8.70
C SER A 6 1.95 -13.96 8.68
N PRO A 7 1.69 -12.76 9.25
CA PRO A 7 0.35 -12.19 9.21
C PRO A 7 -0.06 -11.99 7.75
N ASN A 8 -1.13 -12.68 7.32
CA ASN A 8 -1.59 -12.67 5.93
C ASN A 8 -2.13 -11.30 5.46
N ALA A 9 -2.28 -10.33 6.36
CA ALA A 9 -2.75 -8.98 6.10
C ALA A 9 -1.98 -7.95 6.94
N PHE A 10 -1.91 -6.72 6.44
CA PHE A 10 -1.55 -5.55 7.22
C PHE A 10 -2.82 -5.02 7.92
N ILE A 11 -2.70 -4.66 9.20
CA ILE A 11 -3.81 -4.16 10.02
C ILE A 11 -3.70 -2.64 10.12
N VAL A 12 -4.67 -1.93 9.54
CA VAL A 12 -4.78 -0.47 9.58
C VAL A 12 -5.85 -0.10 10.61
N VAL A 13 -5.41 0.39 11.77
CA VAL A 13 -6.32 0.77 12.88
C VAL A 13 -6.79 2.21 12.69
N LEU A 14 -8.10 2.42 12.78
CA LEU A 14 -8.76 3.71 12.65
C LEU A 14 -9.55 4.09 13.92
N PRO A 15 -9.85 5.39 14.13
CA PRO A 15 -10.87 5.81 15.08
C PRO A 15 -12.25 5.28 14.68
N GLY A 16 -12.62 4.11 15.21
CA GLY A 16 -13.93 3.46 14.99
C GLY A 16 -13.95 2.34 13.93
N GLU A 17 -12.83 1.98 13.33
CA GLU A 17 -12.75 0.90 12.32
C GLU A 17 -11.38 0.19 12.38
N ILE A 18 -11.30 -1.04 11.85
CA ILE A 18 -10.03 -1.71 11.57
C ILE A 18 -10.14 -2.24 10.13
N ILE A 19 -9.22 -1.82 9.27
CA ILE A 19 -9.16 -2.26 7.87
C ILE A 19 -8.01 -3.28 7.75
N GLU A 20 -8.33 -4.50 7.34
CA GLU A 20 -7.31 -5.50 6.97
C GLU A 20 -7.00 -5.40 5.47
N ILE A 21 -5.74 -5.15 5.13
CA ILE A 21 -5.25 -5.15 3.75
C ILE A 21 -4.47 -6.46 3.52
N PRO A 22 -5.00 -7.44 2.77
CA PRO A 22 -4.30 -8.70 2.53
C PRO A 22 -2.92 -8.47 1.88
N GLN A 23 -1.88 -9.18 2.32
CA GLN A 23 -0.52 -9.03 1.79
C GLN A 23 -0.41 -9.47 0.31
N ASN A 24 -1.35 -10.29 -0.16
CA ASN A 24 -1.49 -10.70 -1.55
C ASN A 24 -2.46 -9.81 -2.36
N SER A 25 -3.02 -8.75 -1.75
CA SER A 25 -3.86 -7.78 -2.46
C SER A 25 -2.99 -6.79 -3.22
N ASP A 26 -3.49 -6.35 -4.38
CA ASP A 26 -2.93 -5.25 -5.15
C ASP A 26 -2.94 -3.93 -4.35
N LYS A 27 -3.74 -3.83 -3.27
CA LYS A 27 -3.75 -2.69 -2.34
C LYS A 27 -2.66 -2.76 -1.25
N SER A 28 -1.93 -3.87 -1.12
CA SER A 28 -0.96 -4.12 -0.04
C SER A 28 0.17 -3.08 0.02
N TRP A 29 0.63 -2.62 -1.14
CA TRP A 29 1.76 -1.71 -1.27
C TRP A 29 1.51 -0.30 -0.74
N LEU A 30 0.25 0.12 -0.58
CA LEU A 30 -0.09 1.41 0.03
C LEU A 30 0.55 1.54 1.43
N THR A 31 0.58 0.44 2.20
CA THR A 31 1.24 0.37 3.52
C THR A 31 2.71 0.83 3.46
N LEU A 32 3.43 0.40 2.41
CA LEU A 32 4.82 0.79 2.17
C LEU A 32 4.89 2.23 1.64
N PHE A 33 4.06 2.60 0.66
CA PHE A 33 4.05 3.94 0.07
C PHE A 33 3.82 5.06 1.09
N TYR A 34 2.87 4.90 2.02
CA TYR A 34 2.64 5.86 3.10
C TYR A 34 3.72 5.83 4.20
N SER A 35 4.57 4.79 4.23
CA SER A 35 5.76 4.72 5.08
C SER A 35 7.02 5.32 4.43
N LEU A 36 7.00 5.62 3.12
CA LEU A 36 8.15 6.16 2.40
C LEU A 36 8.26 7.70 2.54
N PRO A 37 9.49 8.24 2.69
CA PRO A 37 9.76 9.65 2.52
C PRO A 37 9.30 10.18 1.15
N ARG A 38 8.93 11.46 1.11
CA ARG A 38 8.35 12.12 -0.07
C ARG A 38 9.27 12.06 -1.28
N GLU A 39 10.57 12.17 -1.04
CA GLU A 39 11.67 12.17 -2.01
C GLU A 39 11.80 10.82 -2.76
N LEU A 40 11.23 9.74 -2.20
CA LEU A 40 11.11 8.44 -2.86
C LEU A 40 9.76 8.30 -3.58
N ALA A 41 8.68 8.83 -3.00
CA ALA A 41 7.35 8.88 -3.62
C ALA A 41 7.30 9.76 -4.89
N GLU A 42 8.06 10.85 -4.94
CA GLU A 42 8.14 11.81 -6.06
C GLU A 42 8.57 11.18 -7.39
N LYS A 43 9.09 9.94 -7.38
CA LYS A 43 9.42 9.18 -8.60
C LYS A 43 8.19 8.60 -9.31
N TRP A 44 7.05 8.41 -8.63
CA TRP A 44 5.80 7.93 -9.24
C TRP A 44 4.77 9.05 -9.30
N LYS A 45 4.77 9.80 -10.41
CA LYS A 45 3.82 10.90 -10.65
C LYS A 45 2.33 10.52 -10.45
N PRO A 46 1.82 9.35 -10.87
CA PRO A 46 0.42 8.99 -10.64
C PRO A 46 0.08 8.81 -9.15
N ALA A 47 1.03 8.32 -8.35
CA ALA A 47 0.85 8.17 -6.91
C ALA A 47 0.83 9.52 -6.16
N TYR A 48 1.12 10.64 -6.85
CA TYR A 48 1.00 11.99 -6.32
C TYR A 48 -0.45 12.53 -6.38
N ASP A 49 -1.31 11.94 -7.22
CA ASP A 49 -2.76 12.22 -7.25
C ASP A 49 -3.53 11.45 -6.17
N LEU A 50 -2.89 10.48 -5.49
CA LEU A 50 -3.44 9.81 -4.32
C LEU A 50 -3.45 10.76 -3.11
N PRO A 51 -4.59 10.91 -2.39
CA PRO A 51 -4.63 11.70 -1.18
C PRO A 51 -3.60 11.23 -0.13
N ARG A 52 -3.09 12.18 0.66
CA ARG A 52 -2.15 11.91 1.77
C ARG A 52 -2.79 11.11 2.91
N CYS A 53 -4.12 10.96 2.90
CA CYS A 53 -4.89 10.11 3.77
C CYS A 53 -5.08 8.71 3.13
N PRO A 54 -4.50 7.62 3.69
CA PRO A 54 -4.68 6.28 3.16
C PRO A 54 -6.15 5.85 3.10
N TYR A 55 -6.96 6.39 4.01
CA TYR A 55 -8.36 6.00 4.22
C TYR A 55 -9.29 6.57 3.14
N GLU A 56 -8.91 7.70 2.53
CA GLU A 56 -9.60 8.23 1.35
C GLU A 56 -9.31 7.37 0.11
N VAL A 57 -8.07 6.88 -0.04
CA VAL A 57 -7.72 5.91 -1.09
C VAL A 57 -8.44 4.59 -0.92
N LEU A 58 -8.44 4.02 0.29
CA LEU A 58 -9.04 2.71 0.58
C LEU A 58 -10.58 2.68 0.51
N ARG A 59 -11.25 3.84 0.58
CA ARG A 59 -12.72 3.96 0.54
C ARG A 59 -13.28 4.54 -0.77
N MET A 60 -12.44 4.89 -1.74
CA MET A 60 -12.90 5.54 -2.98
C MET A 60 -12.39 4.82 -4.24
N ASP A 61 -13.29 4.09 -4.89
CA ASP A 61 -13.10 3.38 -6.17
C ASP A 61 -12.49 4.28 -7.27
N LYS A 62 -12.65 5.60 -7.15
CA LYS A 62 -11.98 6.61 -7.98
C LYS A 62 -10.47 6.34 -8.11
N TYR A 63 -9.81 5.87 -7.05
CA TYR A 63 -8.37 5.65 -7.02
C TYR A 63 -7.94 4.23 -7.41
N ASP A 64 -8.87 3.28 -7.60
CA ASP A 64 -8.51 1.88 -7.89
C ASP A 64 -7.71 1.72 -9.19
N HIS A 65 -7.87 2.62 -10.16
CA HIS A 65 -7.07 2.65 -11.39
C HIS A 65 -5.59 3.06 -11.18
N ILE A 66 -5.23 3.53 -9.98
CA ILE A 66 -3.85 3.84 -9.55
C ILE A 66 -3.40 2.83 -8.48
N VAL A 67 -4.30 2.41 -7.59
CA VAL A 67 -3.99 1.45 -6.51
C VAL A 67 -3.77 0.04 -7.05
N CYS A 68 -4.63 -0.40 -7.97
CA CYS A 68 -4.55 -1.72 -8.60
C CYS A 68 -3.62 -1.71 -9.84
N ASP A 69 -3.08 -0.55 -10.24
CA ASP A 69 -1.97 -0.46 -11.20
C ASP A 69 -0.65 -0.71 -10.46
N ASP A 70 -0.14 -1.94 -10.60
CA ASP A 70 0.82 -2.48 -9.66
C ASP A 70 2.28 -2.18 -10.05
N MET A 71 2.68 -0.92 -9.83
CA MET A 71 4.05 -0.43 -10.06
C MET A 71 5.09 -1.18 -9.18
N PHE A 72 4.67 -1.83 -8.07
CA PHE A 72 5.54 -2.69 -7.24
C PHE A 72 5.73 -4.10 -7.84
N LYS A 73 4.73 -4.70 -8.50
CA LYS A 73 4.91 -5.93 -9.29
C LYS A 73 5.73 -5.69 -10.56
N LEU A 74 5.56 -4.53 -11.21
CA LEU A 74 6.12 -4.26 -12.54
C LEU A 74 7.57 -3.75 -12.55
N GLN A 75 8.11 -3.26 -11.43
CA GLN A 75 9.51 -2.85 -11.36
C GLN A 75 10.38 -3.79 -10.51
N ASN A 76 11.58 -4.07 -11.03
CA ASN A 76 12.67 -4.70 -10.29
C ASN A 76 13.26 -3.72 -9.26
N MET A 77 12.44 -3.26 -8.31
CA MET A 77 12.94 -2.65 -7.07
C MET A 77 13.58 -3.74 -6.21
N ARG A 78 14.83 -4.07 -6.57
CA ARG A 78 15.83 -4.56 -5.63
C ARG A 78 16.04 -3.48 -4.55
N ILE A 79 15.14 -3.45 -3.58
CA ILE A 79 15.47 -2.97 -2.25
C ILE A 79 16.44 -4.02 -1.69
N ASN A 80 17.73 -3.83 -1.97
CA ASN A 80 18.79 -4.57 -1.32
C ASN A 80 18.81 -4.09 0.14
N ILE A 81 18.21 -4.89 1.02
CA ILE A 81 18.31 -4.80 2.49
C ILE A 81 19.54 -5.60 2.91
#